data_AF-Q19MM1-F1
#
_entry.id   AF-Q19MM1-F1
#
_cell.length_a   1.000
_cell.length_b   1.000
_cell.length_c   1.000
_cell.angle_alpha   90.00
_cell.angle_beta   90.00
_cell.angle_gamma   90.00
#
_symmetry.space_group_name_H-M   'P 1'
#
loop_
_entity.id
_entity.type
_entity.pdbx_description
1 polymer ?
#
loop_
_entity_poly.entity_id
_entity_poly.type
_entity_poly.pdbx_seq_one_letter_code
_entity_poly.pdbx_strand_id
1 'polypeptide(L)'
;LRGGQYAVCLALMVDGDVKVGVLGCPNLPVNDSEPLTEDIGADATDAEGKGVLFSAILGQGAASRPLQKGALADPSKITMKPITNISDATFCESVEAGHSSQGDAAAIAKKLGITKNSVRMDSQAKYGSIARGAGDLYLRLPTSKSYQEKIWDH
;
A
#
# COMPACT_ATOMS: atom_id res chain seq x y z
N LEU A 1 5.61 -13.10 -9.05
CA LEU A 1 5.35 -14.36 -9.80
C LEU A 1 3.95 -14.41 -10.42
N ARG A 2 2.91 -13.81 -9.80
CA ARG A 2 1.54 -13.79 -10.35
C ARG A 2 1.22 -12.65 -11.34
N GLY A 3 2.21 -11.83 -11.71
CA GLY A 3 1.98 -10.65 -12.55
C GLY A 3 1.29 -9.46 -11.86
N GLY A 4 0.70 -9.61 -10.67
CA GLY A 4 0.04 -8.52 -9.92
C GLY A 4 0.99 -7.53 -9.23
N GLN A 5 0.49 -6.84 -8.20
CA GLN A 5 1.25 -5.81 -7.47
C GLN A 5 2.51 -6.38 -6.77
N TYR A 6 3.60 -5.60 -6.84
CA TYR A 6 4.79 -5.82 -6.03
C TYR A 6 5.46 -4.47 -5.71
N ALA A 7 6.32 -4.49 -4.69
CA ALA A 7 7.07 -3.31 -4.27
C ALA A 7 8.54 -3.66 -4.04
N VAL A 8 9.42 -2.75 -4.45
CA VAL A 8 10.82 -2.70 -4.03
C VAL A 8 10.91 -1.75 -2.85
N CYS A 9 11.36 -2.25 -1.70
CA CYS A 9 11.31 -1.53 -0.44
C CYS A 9 12.72 -1.25 0.07
N LEU A 10 12.99 -0.01 0.45
CA LEU A 10 14.25 0.41 1.07
C LEU A 10 13.96 1.39 2.21
N ALA A 11 14.63 1.20 3.33
CA ALA A 11 14.56 2.12 4.46
C ALA A 11 15.96 2.38 5.03
N LEU A 12 16.14 3.58 5.59
CA LEU A 12 17.28 3.92 6.43
C LEU A 12 16.81 4.01 7.89
N MET A 13 17.44 3.22 8.74
CA MET A 13 17.21 3.22 10.17
C MET A 13 18.47 3.70 10.90
N VAL A 14 18.29 4.54 11.92
CA VAL A 14 19.36 5.02 12.80
C VAL A 14 18.92 4.75 14.23
N ASP A 15 19.72 3.99 14.98
CA ASP A 15 19.46 3.62 16.38
C ASP A 15 18.09 2.97 16.62
N GLY A 16 17.63 2.15 15.68
CA GLY A 16 16.32 1.49 15.76
C GLY A 16 15.14 2.34 15.30
N ASP A 17 15.35 3.59 14.87
CA ASP A 17 14.29 4.49 14.40
C ASP A 17 14.36 4.73 12.89
N VAL A 18 13.23 4.58 12.19
CA VAL A 18 13.13 4.70 10.73
C VAL A 18 13.17 6.17 10.32
N LYS A 19 14.20 6.58 9.58
CA LYS A 19 14.44 7.98 9.19
C LYS A 19 14.01 8.28 7.77
N VAL A 20 14.19 7.32 6.87
CA VAL A 20 13.86 7.45 5.44
C VAL A 20 13.19 6.17 4.97
N GLY A 21 12.12 6.29 4.18
CA GLY A 21 11.46 5.17 3.52
C GLY A 21 11.26 5.45 2.05
N VAL A 22 11.50 4.43 1.21
CA VAL A 22 11.30 4.47 -0.24
C VAL A 22 10.59 3.19 -0.68
N LEU A 23 9.49 3.34 -1.43
CA LEU A 23 8.78 2.24 -2.06
C LEU A 23 8.70 2.49 -3.57
N GLY A 24 9.32 1.61 -4.35
CA GLY A 24 9.05 1.54 -5.79
C GLY A 24 7.93 0.54 -6.04
N CYS A 25 6.81 0.98 -6.61
CA CYS A 25 5.64 0.15 -6.91
C CYS A 25 5.38 0.16 -8.44
N PRO A 26 6.06 -0.67 -9.23
CA PRO A 26 6.04 -0.58 -10.70
C PRO A 26 4.68 -0.85 -11.33
N ASN A 27 3.84 -1.65 -10.68
CA ASN A 27 2.53 -2.03 -11.20
C ASN A 27 1.39 -1.15 -10.65
N LEU A 28 1.67 -0.21 -9.76
CA LEU A 28 0.65 0.64 -9.16
C LEU A 28 0.29 1.80 -10.10
N PRO A 29 -1.00 2.13 -10.29
CA PRO A 29 -1.40 3.24 -11.14
C PRO A 29 -0.93 4.59 -10.62
N VAL A 30 -0.48 5.44 -11.54
CA VAL A 30 -0.05 6.81 -11.22
C VAL A 30 -1.22 7.66 -10.73
N ASN A 31 -2.42 7.46 -11.28
CA ASN A 31 -3.62 8.22 -10.91
C ASN A 31 -4.20 7.75 -9.57
N ASP A 32 -4.18 8.63 -8.56
CA ASP A 32 -4.71 8.40 -7.21
C ASP A 32 -6.23 8.14 -7.17
N SER A 33 -6.96 8.57 -8.21
CA SER A 33 -8.41 8.36 -8.32
C SER A 33 -8.77 7.04 -9.01
N GLU A 34 -7.80 6.33 -9.58
CA GLU A 34 -8.04 5.04 -10.22
C GLU A 34 -8.42 4.01 -9.15
N PRO A 35 -9.58 3.32 -9.29
CA PRO A 35 -9.98 2.29 -8.35
C PRO A 35 -8.94 1.18 -8.28
N LEU A 36 -8.58 0.78 -7.07
CA LEU A 36 -7.67 -0.34 -6.86
C LEU A 36 -8.47 -1.64 -6.91
N THR A 37 -8.42 -2.36 -8.03
CA THR A 37 -9.12 -3.64 -8.25
C THR A 37 -8.19 -4.84 -7.99
N GLU A 38 -8.74 -6.06 -7.89
CA GLU A 38 -7.96 -7.27 -7.58
C GLU A 38 -6.99 -7.67 -8.72
N ASP A 39 -7.33 -7.32 -9.95
CA ASP A 39 -6.52 -7.52 -11.17
C ASP A 39 -5.55 -6.37 -11.45
N ILE A 40 -5.45 -5.39 -10.54
CA ILE A 40 -4.62 -4.22 -10.76
C ILE A 40 -3.15 -4.59 -10.98
N GLY A 41 -2.60 -4.14 -12.10
CA GLY A 41 -1.23 -4.43 -12.49
C GLY A 41 -1.02 -5.79 -13.14
N ALA A 42 -2.07 -6.63 -13.28
CA ALA A 42 -2.01 -7.78 -14.17
C ALA A 42 -1.67 -7.28 -15.58
N ASP A 43 -0.74 -7.97 -16.23
CA ASP A 43 -0.22 -7.64 -17.57
C ASP A 43 0.35 -6.22 -17.69
N ALA A 44 0.79 -5.61 -16.58
CA ALA A 44 1.46 -4.32 -16.63
C ALA A 44 2.72 -4.38 -17.52
N THR A 45 2.80 -3.46 -18.47
CA THR A 45 3.98 -3.27 -19.32
C THR A 45 4.49 -1.85 -19.18
N ASP A 46 5.77 -1.64 -19.52
CA ASP A 46 6.39 -0.32 -19.53
C ASP A 46 5.75 0.64 -20.58
N ALA A 47 4.90 0.13 -21.48
CA ALA A 47 4.31 0.93 -22.57
C ALA A 47 3.29 1.97 -22.07
N GLU A 48 2.63 1.71 -20.93
CA GLU A 48 1.57 2.57 -20.40
C GLU A 48 2.07 3.63 -19.42
N GLY A 49 3.39 3.72 -19.17
CA GLY A 49 3.94 4.69 -18.21
C GLY A 49 3.42 4.50 -16.79
N LYS A 50 3.31 3.23 -16.36
CA LYS A 50 2.80 2.83 -15.04
C LYS A 50 3.90 2.86 -13.97
N GLY A 51 3.46 2.90 -12.72
CA GLY A 51 4.31 2.73 -11.56
C GLY A 51 4.56 4.02 -10.79
N VAL A 52 4.72 3.87 -9.49
CA VAL A 52 4.85 4.99 -8.56
C VAL A 52 6.06 4.77 -7.66
N LEU A 53 6.85 5.83 -7.46
CA LEU A 53 7.88 5.90 -6.43
C LEU A 53 7.35 6.73 -5.27
N PHE A 54 7.27 6.11 -4.10
CA PHE A 54 6.99 6.79 -2.83
C PHE A 54 8.28 7.07 -2.09
N SER A 55 8.35 8.23 -1.43
CA SER A 55 9.46 8.58 -0.57
C SER A 55 8.99 9.42 0.62
N ALA A 56 9.56 9.17 1.79
CA ALA A 56 9.33 9.99 2.98
C ALA A 56 10.62 10.12 3.80
N ILE A 57 10.76 11.28 4.44
CA ILE A 57 11.81 11.54 5.44
C ILE A 57 11.10 11.98 6.72
N LEU A 58 11.53 11.43 7.86
CA LEU A 58 10.97 11.76 9.16
C LEU A 58 10.94 13.28 9.37
N GLY A 59 9.75 13.82 9.67
CA GLY A 59 9.51 15.24 9.88
C GLY A 59 9.36 16.10 8.62
N GLN A 60 9.58 15.55 7.41
CA GLN A 60 9.49 16.29 6.14
C GLN A 60 8.25 15.93 5.30
N GLY A 61 7.47 14.95 5.76
CA GLY A 61 6.29 14.45 5.06
C GLY A 61 6.62 13.39 4.01
N ALA A 62 5.61 13.05 3.22
CA ALA A 62 5.68 12.02 2.19
C ALA A 62 5.28 12.59 0.83
N ALA A 63 5.88 12.03 -0.22
CA ALA A 63 5.57 12.35 -1.60
C ALA A 63 5.54 11.10 -2.46
N SER A 64 4.80 11.17 -3.56
CA SER A 64 4.83 10.19 -4.64
C SER A 64 5.27 10.87 -5.94
N ARG A 65 5.79 10.09 -6.89
CA ARG A 65 6.07 10.52 -8.26
C ARG A 65 5.93 9.36 -9.23
N PRO A 66 5.62 9.60 -10.51
CA PRO A 66 5.63 8.55 -11.52
C PRO A 66 7.02 7.91 -11.63
N LEU A 67 7.05 6.59 -11.83
CA LEU A 67 8.26 5.91 -12.30
C LEU A 67 8.44 6.22 -13.78
N GLN A 68 9.64 6.66 -14.16
CA GLN A 68 9.96 6.98 -15.54
C GLN A 68 11.41 6.66 -15.86
N LYS A 69 11.73 6.56 -17.15
CA LYS A 69 13.10 6.40 -17.62
C LYS A 69 13.87 7.72 -17.46
N GLY A 70 15.10 7.63 -16.97
CA GLY A 70 16.00 8.78 -16.82
C GLY A 70 15.86 9.49 -15.49
N ALA A 71 15.78 10.83 -15.52
CA ALA A 71 15.70 11.64 -14.31
C ALA A 71 14.37 11.43 -13.56
N LEU A 72 14.38 11.66 -12.26
CA LEU A 72 13.16 11.60 -11.45
C LEU A 72 12.16 12.67 -11.89
N ALA A 73 10.89 12.29 -11.95
CA ALA A 73 9.81 13.26 -12.11
C ALA A 73 9.69 14.15 -10.87
N ASP A 74 9.00 15.28 -11.01
CA ASP A 74 8.69 16.15 -9.89
C ASP A 74 7.81 15.43 -8.86
N PRO A 75 8.08 15.61 -7.56
CA PRO A 75 7.27 14.99 -6.51
C PRO A 75 5.93 15.70 -6.31
N SER A 76 4.90 14.91 -6.06
CA SER A 76 3.62 15.37 -5.52
C SER A 76 3.50 14.99 -4.06
N LYS A 77 3.16 15.95 -3.20
CA LYS A 77 2.89 15.68 -1.79
C LYS A 77 1.65 14.79 -1.67
N ILE A 78 1.74 13.76 -0.82
CA ILE A 78 0.63 12.84 -0.56
C ILE A 78 0.13 12.98 0.87
N THR A 79 -1.14 12.65 1.08
CA THR A 79 -1.77 12.61 2.38
C THR A 79 -2.86 11.54 2.40
N MET A 80 -3.05 10.93 3.57
CA MET A 80 -4.23 10.10 3.82
C MET A 80 -5.49 10.96 3.70
N LYS A 81 -6.59 10.34 3.26
CA LYS A 81 -7.91 10.95 3.31
C LYS A 81 -8.45 10.89 4.74
N PRO A 82 -9.09 11.97 5.23
CA PRO A 82 -9.76 11.93 6.52
C PRO A 82 -10.98 11.00 6.43
N ILE A 83 -11.11 10.09 7.39
CA ILE A 83 -12.30 9.25 7.55
C ILE A 83 -13.23 9.95 8.54
N THR A 84 -14.33 10.51 8.04
CA THR A 84 -15.35 11.17 8.88
C THR A 84 -16.33 10.18 9.48
N ASN A 85 -16.59 9.06 8.79
CA ASN A 85 -17.44 7.97 9.24
C ASN A 85 -16.79 6.62 8.91
N ILE A 86 -16.60 5.79 9.93
CA ILE A 86 -15.89 4.52 9.79
C ILE A 86 -16.62 3.52 8.88
N SER A 87 -17.96 3.57 8.80
CA SER A 87 -18.73 2.68 7.93
C SER A 87 -18.43 2.88 6.43
N ASP A 88 -17.89 4.05 6.09
CA ASP A 88 -17.55 4.43 4.71
C ASP A 88 -16.08 4.14 4.37
N ALA A 89 -15.32 3.56 5.29
CA ALA A 89 -13.92 3.19 5.07
C ALA A 89 -13.80 1.95 4.16
N THR A 90 -12.63 1.80 3.54
CA THR A 90 -12.25 0.70 2.65
C THR A 90 -11.00 0.02 3.18
N PHE A 91 -11.06 -1.30 3.39
CA PHE A 91 -9.87 -2.07 3.76
C PHE A 91 -8.93 -2.28 2.56
N CYS A 92 -7.64 -2.16 2.80
CA CYS A 92 -6.57 -2.70 1.96
C CYS A 92 -6.03 -3.97 2.62
N GLU A 93 -6.23 -5.13 2.01
CA GLU A 93 -5.82 -6.42 2.57
C GLU A 93 -4.96 -7.23 1.59
N SER A 94 -4.25 -8.24 2.10
CA SER A 94 -3.45 -9.14 1.27
C SER A 94 -4.35 -10.05 0.42
N VAL A 95 -3.94 -10.33 -0.82
CA VAL A 95 -4.60 -11.33 -1.67
C VAL A 95 -4.45 -12.72 -1.05
N GLU A 96 -3.25 -13.02 -0.55
CA GLU A 96 -2.94 -14.32 0.05
C GLU A 96 -3.52 -14.50 1.46
N ALA A 97 -4.41 -15.48 1.58
CA ALA A 97 -5.03 -15.88 2.86
C ALA A 97 -4.01 -16.32 3.92
N GLY A 98 -2.81 -16.77 3.54
CA GLY A 98 -1.74 -17.15 4.48
C GLY A 98 -1.05 -15.96 5.17
N HIS A 99 -1.19 -14.75 4.62
CA HIS A 99 -0.47 -13.55 5.09
C HIS A 99 -1.29 -12.69 6.06
N SER A 100 -2.58 -12.97 6.20
CA SER A 100 -3.47 -12.27 7.14
C SER A 100 -4.72 -13.10 7.39
N SER A 101 -5.23 -13.11 8.62
CA SER A 101 -6.53 -13.73 8.93
C SER A 101 -7.70 -12.95 8.29
N GLN A 102 -8.09 -13.35 7.07
CA GLN A 102 -9.19 -12.70 6.33
C GLN A 102 -10.55 -12.84 7.04
N GLY A 103 -10.78 -13.95 7.75
CA GLY A 103 -12.00 -14.17 8.53
C GLY A 103 -12.14 -13.17 9.69
N ASP A 104 -11.04 -12.92 10.40
CA ASP A 104 -11.04 -11.93 11.49
C ASP A 104 -11.17 -10.50 10.93
N ALA A 105 -10.53 -10.20 9.80
CA ALA A 105 -10.69 -8.91 9.13
C ALA A 105 -12.14 -8.67 8.72
N ALA A 106 -12.83 -9.68 8.17
CA ALA A 106 -14.26 -9.60 7.85
C ALA A 106 -15.13 -9.41 9.11
N ALA A 107 -14.79 -10.06 10.22
CA ALA A 107 -15.50 -9.87 11.49
C ALA A 107 -15.33 -8.45 12.05
N ILE A 108 -14.12 -7.86 11.92
CA ILE A 108 -13.85 -6.47 12.27
C ILE A 108 -14.65 -5.53 11.37
N ALA A 109 -14.64 -5.74 10.04
CA ALA A 109 -15.40 -4.95 9.09
C ALA A 109 -16.89 -4.90 9.44
N LYS A 110 -17.47 -6.07 9.73
CA LYS A 110 -18.88 -6.20 10.16
C LYS A 110 -19.16 -5.45 11.45
N LYS A 111 -18.27 -5.54 12.45
CA LYS A 111 -18.41 -4.82 13.73
C LYS A 111 -18.33 -3.30 13.57
N LEU A 112 -17.52 -2.83 12.62
CA LEU A 112 -17.37 -1.41 12.30
C LEU A 112 -18.44 -0.89 11.32
N GLY A 113 -19.33 -1.76 10.83
CA GLY A 113 -20.36 -1.38 9.85
C GLY A 113 -19.78 -1.03 8.47
N ILE A 114 -18.57 -1.47 8.17
CA ILE A 114 -17.93 -1.26 6.87
C ILE A 114 -18.61 -2.15 5.84
N THR A 115 -19.20 -1.52 4.82
CA THR A 115 -19.94 -2.22 3.75
C THR A 115 -19.24 -2.18 2.39
N LYS A 116 -18.22 -1.32 2.23
CA LYS A 116 -17.41 -1.27 1.01
C LYS A 116 -16.57 -2.54 0.89
N ASN A 117 -16.41 -3.01 -0.35
CA ASN A 117 -15.52 -4.11 -0.66
C ASN A 117 -14.07 -3.73 -0.35
N SER A 118 -13.31 -4.67 0.21
CA SER A 118 -11.88 -4.49 0.39
C SER A 118 -11.15 -4.37 -0.95
N VAL A 119 -10.14 -3.52 -0.98
CA VAL A 119 -9.09 -3.52 -2.00
C VAL A 119 -8.07 -4.59 -1.63
N ARG A 120 -7.84 -5.54 -2.53
CA ARG A 120 -6.86 -6.61 -2.31
C ARG A 120 -5.61 -6.37 -3.14
N MET A 121 -4.47 -6.30 -2.47
CA MET A 121 -3.18 -6.19 -3.16
C MET A 121 -2.04 -6.76 -2.32
N ASP A 122 -1.03 -7.29 -3.00
CA ASP A 122 0.18 -7.79 -2.38
C ASP A 122 1.21 -6.67 -2.08
N SER A 123 2.25 -7.03 -1.32
CA SER A 123 3.41 -6.18 -1.00
C SER A 123 3.14 -4.91 -0.14
N GLN A 124 4.19 -4.13 0.09
CA GLN A 124 4.13 -2.82 0.75
C GLN A 124 3.44 -1.73 -0.11
N ALA A 125 3.00 -2.05 -1.35
CA ALA A 125 2.13 -1.16 -2.12
C ALA A 125 0.87 -0.73 -1.33
N LYS A 126 0.42 -1.54 -0.37
CA LYS A 126 -0.64 -1.19 0.59
C LYS A 126 -0.32 0.07 1.39
N TYR A 127 0.91 0.22 1.89
CA TYR A 127 1.33 1.43 2.61
C TYR A 127 1.29 2.66 1.70
N GLY A 128 1.80 2.53 0.47
CA GLY A 128 1.74 3.61 -0.53
C GLY A 128 0.31 4.04 -0.87
N SER A 129 -0.59 3.08 -1.08
CA SER A 129 -2.01 3.32 -1.36
C SER A 129 -2.71 4.06 -0.22
N ILE A 130 -2.45 3.69 1.04
CA ILE A 130 -3.00 4.40 2.19
C ILE A 130 -2.39 5.80 2.29
N ALA A 131 -1.07 5.92 2.19
CA ALA A 131 -0.37 7.20 2.33
C ALA A 131 -0.82 8.26 1.31
N ARG A 132 -1.30 7.83 0.13
CA ARG A 132 -1.89 8.71 -0.90
C ARG A 132 -3.42 8.81 -0.88
N GLY A 133 -4.08 8.17 0.09
CA GLY A 133 -5.53 8.22 0.22
C GLY A 133 -6.31 7.43 -0.83
N ALA A 134 -5.68 6.42 -1.45
CA ALA A 134 -6.34 5.46 -2.34
C ALA A 134 -6.93 4.27 -1.55
N GLY A 135 -6.58 4.12 -0.27
CA GLY A 135 -7.20 3.21 0.69
C GLY A 135 -7.28 3.84 2.08
N ASP A 136 -8.10 3.25 2.95
CA ASP A 136 -8.42 3.87 4.25
C ASP A 136 -7.77 3.12 5.43
N LEU A 137 -7.79 1.78 5.39
CA LEU A 137 -7.37 0.93 6.52
C LEU A 137 -6.54 -0.26 6.04
N TYR A 138 -5.38 -0.55 6.64
CA TYR A 138 -4.63 -1.79 6.39
C TYR A 138 -4.67 -2.70 7.61
N LEU A 139 -5.08 -3.94 7.42
CA LEU A 139 -5.02 -4.99 8.43
C LEU A 139 -4.07 -6.12 8.00
N ARG A 140 -3.11 -6.44 8.88
CA ARG A 140 -2.27 -7.63 8.82
C ARG A 140 -2.44 -8.39 10.13
N LEU A 141 -3.41 -9.30 10.17
CA LEU A 141 -3.74 -10.05 11.38
C LEU A 141 -2.91 -11.35 11.41
N PRO A 142 -2.18 -11.62 12.50
CA PRO A 142 -1.30 -12.78 12.57
C PRO A 142 -2.11 -14.08 12.46
N THR A 143 -1.70 -14.96 11.56
CA THR A 143 -2.27 -16.31 11.42
C THR A 143 -1.69 -17.30 12.44
N SER A 144 -0.57 -16.94 13.07
CA SER A 144 0.09 -17.70 14.14
C SER A 144 0.65 -16.78 15.22
N LYS A 145 0.56 -17.21 16.48
CA LYS A 145 1.15 -16.51 17.63
C LYS A 145 2.67 -16.60 17.68
N SER A 146 3.27 -17.58 17.00
CA SER A 146 4.73 -17.81 17.01
C SER A 146 5.46 -17.10 15.88
N TYR A 147 4.73 -16.58 14.88
CA TYR A 147 5.35 -15.93 13.75
C TYR A 147 5.86 -14.54 14.13
N GLN A 148 7.10 -14.26 13.74
CA GLN A 148 7.74 -12.95 13.90
C GLN A 148 7.91 -12.32 12.54
N GLU A 149 7.21 -11.20 12.34
CA GLU A 149 7.32 -10.37 11.15
C GLU A 149 8.75 -9.90 10.91
N LYS A 150 9.07 -9.66 9.65
CA LYS A 150 10.39 -9.19 9.26
C LYS A 150 10.36 -7.67 9.15
N ILE A 151 11.42 -7.02 9.65
CA ILE A 151 11.50 -5.55 9.66
C ILE A 151 11.44 -4.94 8.25
N TRP A 152 11.77 -5.72 7.21
CA TRP A 152 11.72 -5.26 5.81
C TRP A 152 10.34 -5.43 5.15
N ASP A 153 9.36 -5.99 5.87
CA ASP A 153 7.97 -6.08 5.40
C ASP A 153 7.10 -4.90 5.90
N HIS A 154 7.69 -3.99 6.67
CA HIS A 154 7.08 -2.85 7.36
C HIS A 154 7.96 -1.61 7.25
#